data_AF-A0A705VAD2-F1
#
_entry.id   AF-A0A705VAD2-F1
#
_cell.length_a   1.000
_cell.length_b   1.000
_cell.length_c   1.000
_cell.angle_alpha   90.00
_cell.angle_beta   90.00
_cell.angle_gamma   90.00
#
_symmetry.space_group_name_H-M   'P 1'
#
loop_
_entity.id
_entity.type
_entity.pdbx_description
1 polymer ?
#
loop_
_entity_poly.entity_id
_entity_poly.type
_entity_poly.pdbx_seq_one_letter_code
_entity_poly.pdbx_strand_id
1 'polypeptide(L)'
;MSTLKITGMTCDSCAVHVKDALEKVPGVQSADVSYAKGSAKLAIEVGTSPDALTAAVAGLGYRATLADAPSVSTPGGLLDKMRDLLGRNDKTGSSGALHIAVIGSGGAAMAAALKAVEQGARVTLIERGTIGGTCVNVGCVPSKIMIRAAHIAHLRRESPFDGGIAATTPTIQRTALLAQQQARVDELRHAKYEGILEGNPAITVLHGSARFKDNRNLIVQLNDGGER
;
A
#
# COMPACT_ATOMS: atom_id res chain seq x y z
N MET A 1 21.15 26.15 -4.66
CA MET A 1 20.17 25.32 -3.91
C MET A 1 19.42 24.49 -4.91
N SER A 2 19.38 23.18 -4.72
CA SER A 2 18.69 22.24 -5.62
C SER A 2 17.47 21.66 -4.91
N THR A 3 16.39 21.42 -5.65
CA THR A 3 15.16 20.88 -5.08
C THR A 3 14.89 19.46 -5.58
N LEU A 4 14.66 18.53 -4.66
CA LEU A 4 14.13 17.19 -4.94
C LEU A 4 12.64 17.15 -4.64
N LYS A 5 11.87 16.56 -5.54
CA LYS A 5 10.50 16.10 -5.27
C LYS A 5 10.57 14.66 -4.78
N ILE A 6 9.97 14.36 -3.64
CA ILE A 6 10.01 13.06 -2.98
C ILE A 6 8.59 12.52 -2.81
N THR A 7 8.39 11.26 -3.18
CA THR A 7 7.11 10.55 -3.04
C THR A 7 7.30 9.26 -2.23
N GLY A 8 6.25 8.86 -1.50
CA GLY A 8 6.25 7.67 -0.65
C GLY A 8 6.45 7.93 0.84
N MET A 9 6.68 9.18 1.28
CA MET A 9 6.67 9.54 2.70
C MET A 9 5.24 9.55 3.24
N THR A 10 5.05 9.08 4.48
CA THR A 10 3.71 8.97 5.11
C THR A 10 3.58 9.71 6.45
N CYS A 11 4.67 10.30 6.97
CA CYS A 11 4.66 11.12 8.18
C CYS A 11 5.95 11.96 8.30
N ASP A 12 6.02 12.87 9.28
CA ASP A 12 7.21 13.68 9.55
C ASP A 12 8.44 12.87 9.97
N SER A 13 8.25 11.70 10.59
CA SER A 13 9.38 10.79 10.89
C SER A 13 10.05 10.26 9.62
N CYS A 14 9.29 10.10 8.51
CA CYS A 14 9.89 9.76 7.22
C CYS A 14 10.78 10.90 6.69
N ALA A 15 10.36 12.15 6.89
CA ALA A 15 11.15 13.32 6.46
C ALA A 15 12.48 13.42 7.20
N VAL A 16 12.51 13.09 8.51
CA VAL A 16 13.75 13.03 9.30
C VAL A 16 14.71 11.97 8.74
N HIS A 17 14.23 10.75 8.49
CA HIS A 17 15.08 9.68 7.94
C HIS A 17 15.65 10.02 6.56
N VAL A 18 14.84 10.67 5.71
CA VAL A 18 15.28 11.11 4.39
C VAL A 18 16.31 12.23 4.50
N LYS A 19 16.15 13.16 5.45
CA LYS A 19 17.15 14.19 5.74
C LYS A 19 18.49 13.57 6.12
N ASP A 20 18.49 12.66 7.09
CA ASP A 20 19.70 12.01 7.58
C ASP A 20 20.44 11.24 6.48
N ALA A 21 19.72 10.65 5.53
CA ALA A 21 20.32 9.96 4.39
C ALA A 21 20.89 10.93 3.35
N LEU A 22 20.21 12.05 3.07
CA LEU A 22 20.68 13.06 2.13
C LEU A 22 21.93 13.78 2.65
N GLU A 23 22.02 14.08 3.94
CA GLU A 23 23.19 14.73 4.55
C GLU A 23 24.43 13.81 4.60
N LYS A 24 24.26 12.49 4.42
CA LYS A 24 25.37 11.53 4.29
C LYS A 24 25.90 11.41 2.87
N VAL A 25 25.24 12.01 1.88
CA VAL A 25 25.72 11.99 0.49
C VAL A 25 26.90 12.95 0.34
N PRO A 26 28.06 12.50 -0.16
CA PRO A 26 29.20 13.39 -0.40
C PRO A 26 28.82 14.57 -1.30
N GLY A 27 29.15 15.79 -0.86
CA GLY A 27 28.81 17.03 -1.56
C GLY A 27 27.49 17.68 -1.10
N VAL A 28 26.72 17.07 -0.20
CA VAL A 28 25.57 17.72 0.46
C VAL A 28 26.03 18.45 1.71
N GLN A 29 25.82 19.77 1.75
CA GLN A 29 26.15 20.61 2.90
C GLN A 29 24.99 20.69 3.90
N SER A 30 23.74 20.70 3.41
CA SER A 30 22.54 20.63 4.26
C SER A 30 21.32 20.17 3.48
N ALA A 31 20.38 19.54 4.21
CA ALA A 31 19.08 19.13 3.67
C ALA A 31 17.92 19.62 4.56
N ASP A 32 16.94 20.27 3.93
CA ASP A 32 15.65 20.61 4.54
C ASP A 32 14.54 19.80 3.84
N VAL A 33 13.98 18.82 4.54
CA VAL A 33 13.00 17.87 4.00
C VAL A 33 11.62 18.14 4.59
N SER A 34 10.63 18.32 3.74
CA SER A 34 9.24 18.55 4.13
C SER A 34 8.35 17.40 3.68
N TYR A 35 7.76 16.70 4.66
CA TYR A 35 6.69 15.73 4.39
C TYR A 35 5.48 16.41 3.75
N ALA A 36 4.98 17.49 4.35
CA ALA A 36 3.80 18.21 3.87
C ALA A 36 3.92 18.69 2.42
N LYS A 37 5.14 19.05 1.97
CA LYS A 37 5.41 19.50 0.60
C LYS A 37 5.93 18.40 -0.32
N GLY A 38 6.16 17.20 0.19
CA GLY A 38 6.77 16.10 -0.57
C GLY A 38 8.06 16.51 -1.29
N SER A 39 8.94 17.27 -0.62
CA SER A 39 10.15 17.81 -1.25
C SER A 39 11.30 18.01 -0.27
N ALA A 40 12.52 18.05 -0.80
CA ALA A 40 13.73 18.40 -0.08
C ALA A 40 14.47 19.54 -0.79
N LYS A 41 14.88 20.55 -0.02
CA LYS A 41 15.78 21.62 -0.48
C LYS A 41 17.19 21.31 -0.01
N LEU A 42 18.14 21.33 -0.92
CA LEU A 42 19.52 20.94 -0.68
C LEU A 42 20.48 22.10 -0.98
N ALA A 43 21.43 22.32 -0.08
CA ALA A 43 22.66 23.02 -0.38
C ALA A 43 23.71 21.97 -0.78
N ILE A 44 24.15 21.98 -2.04
CA ILE A 44 25.10 21.01 -2.58
C ILE A 44 26.29 21.71 -3.22
N GLU A 45 27.44 21.05 -3.22
CA GLU A 45 28.64 21.48 -3.91
C GLU A 45 28.51 21.29 -5.42
N VAL A 46 29.14 22.17 -6.19
CA VAL A 46 29.17 22.11 -7.65
C VAL A 46 29.86 20.82 -8.09
N GLY A 47 29.15 19.96 -8.82
CA GLY A 47 29.64 18.64 -9.23
C GLY A 47 29.09 17.46 -8.43
N THR A 48 28.26 17.71 -7.40
CA THR A 48 27.52 16.65 -6.69
C THR A 48 26.60 15.92 -7.65
N SER A 49 26.72 14.59 -7.71
CA SER A 49 25.94 13.78 -8.66
C SER A 49 24.44 13.75 -8.32
N PRO A 50 23.57 14.20 -9.23
CA PRO A 50 22.12 14.01 -9.19
C PRO A 50 21.68 12.58 -8.84
N ASP A 51 22.37 11.60 -9.41
CA ASP A 51 22.01 10.18 -9.29
C ASP A 51 22.31 9.65 -7.88
N ALA A 52 23.37 10.16 -7.24
CA ALA A 52 23.70 9.80 -5.86
C ALA A 52 22.61 10.28 -4.87
N LEU A 53 22.05 11.46 -5.09
CA LEU A 53 20.97 12.02 -4.27
C LEU A 53 19.68 11.20 -4.42
N THR A 54 19.31 10.85 -5.65
CA THR A 54 18.11 10.04 -5.90
C THR A 54 18.28 8.59 -5.43
N ALA A 55 19.48 8.02 -5.56
CA ALA A 55 19.82 6.69 -5.04
C ALA A 55 19.75 6.61 -3.51
N ALA A 56 20.21 7.63 -2.79
CA ALA A 56 20.13 7.69 -1.33
C ALA A 56 18.67 7.67 -0.84
N VAL A 57 17.79 8.40 -1.52
CA VAL A 57 16.34 8.40 -1.21
C VAL A 57 15.69 7.07 -1.61
N ALA A 58 16.10 6.48 -2.73
CA ALA A 58 15.64 5.16 -3.18
C ALA A 58 16.04 4.03 -2.24
N GLY A 59 17.23 4.10 -1.64
CA GLY A 59 17.71 3.14 -0.64
C GLY A 59 16.84 3.06 0.62
N LEU A 60 16.07 4.11 0.90
CA LEU A 60 15.08 4.14 1.98
C LEU A 60 13.67 3.67 1.56
N GLY A 61 13.49 3.29 0.30
CA GLY A 61 12.19 2.86 -0.23
C GLY A 61 11.29 3.99 -0.76
N TYR A 62 11.82 5.21 -0.87
CA TYR A 62 11.10 6.36 -1.42
C TYR A 62 11.51 6.64 -2.87
N ARG A 63 10.83 7.55 -3.57
CA ARG A 63 11.20 7.96 -4.94
C ARG A 63 11.51 9.44 -4.95
N ALA A 64 12.64 9.84 -5.54
CA ALA A 64 13.04 11.23 -5.69
C ALA A 64 13.32 11.62 -7.14
N THR A 65 12.96 12.84 -7.52
CA THR A 65 13.29 13.45 -8.83
C THR A 65 13.78 14.88 -8.62
N LEU A 66 14.83 15.31 -9.32
CA LEU A 66 15.26 16.71 -9.30
C LEU A 66 14.27 17.59 -10.06
N ALA A 67 13.94 18.74 -9.46
CA ALA A 67 13.05 19.72 -10.06
C ALA A 67 13.71 20.54 -11.19
N ASP A 68 15.05 20.54 -11.28
CA ASP A 68 15.82 21.43 -12.18
C ASP A 68 16.57 20.70 -13.33
N ALA A 69 16.26 19.44 -13.63
CA ALA A 69 16.89 18.73 -14.74
C ALA A 69 16.00 18.77 -16.02
N PRO A 70 16.48 19.32 -17.16
CA PRO A 70 15.83 19.08 -18.45
C PRO A 70 15.90 17.58 -18.79
N SER A 71 14.84 17.06 -19.42
CA SER A 71 14.74 15.66 -19.82
C SER A 71 15.79 15.32 -20.87
N VAL A 72 16.90 14.69 -20.47
CA VAL A 72 17.85 14.09 -21.39
C VAL A 72 17.63 12.59 -21.39
N SER A 73 17.12 12.08 -22.51
CA SER A 73 17.08 10.66 -22.82
C SER A 73 18.49 10.16 -23.10
N THR A 74 19.03 9.33 -22.22
CA THR A 74 20.32 8.66 -22.45
C THR A 74 20.14 7.53 -23.49
N PRO A 75 21.01 7.40 -24.50
CA PRO A 75 20.96 6.29 -25.45
C PRO A 75 21.23 4.95 -24.75
N GLY A 76 20.35 3.98 -24.98
CA GLY A 76 20.39 2.65 -24.38
C GLY A 76 21.71 1.91 -24.60
N GLY A 77 22.31 1.47 -23.51
CA GLY A 77 23.48 0.60 -23.51
C GLY A 77 23.15 -0.83 -23.94
N LEU A 78 24.21 -1.57 -24.28
CA LEU A 78 24.22 -2.96 -24.78
C LEU A 78 23.30 -3.96 -24.04
N LEU A 79 22.93 -3.66 -22.80
CA LEU A 79 22.04 -4.46 -21.96
C LEU A 79 20.56 -4.43 -22.41
N ASP A 80 20.09 -3.33 -23.03
CA ASP A 80 18.73 -3.25 -23.57
C ASP A 80 18.56 -4.15 -24.80
N LYS A 81 19.60 -4.25 -25.65
CA LYS A 81 19.59 -5.17 -26.81
C LYS A 81 19.55 -6.64 -26.42
N MET A 82 20.11 -7.02 -25.26
CA MET A 82 20.01 -8.41 -24.76
C MET A 82 18.65 -8.73 -24.16
N ARG A 83 17.91 -7.72 -23.68
CA ARG A 83 16.51 -7.88 -23.26
C ARG A 83 15.55 -8.06 -24.44
N ASP A 84 15.82 -7.40 -25.57
CA ASP A 84 15.05 -7.54 -26.81
C ASP A 84 15.12 -8.96 -27.42
N LEU A 85 16.26 -9.63 -27.27
CA LEU A 85 16.44 -11.02 -27.75
C LEU A 85 15.65 -12.06 -26.94
N LEU A 86 15.21 -11.72 -25.72
CA LEU A 86 14.45 -12.60 -24.83
C LEU A 86 12.99 -12.10 -24.70
N GLY A 87 12.30 -12.06 -25.84
CA GLY A 87 10.88 -12.39 -25.90
C GLY A 87 9.89 -11.32 -25.46
N ARG A 88 10.02 -10.08 -25.93
CA ARG A 88 8.93 -9.11 -25.88
C ARG A 88 8.29 -8.98 -27.27
N ASN A 89 7.18 -9.68 -27.44
CA ASN A 89 6.31 -9.57 -28.59
C ASN A 89 5.58 -8.22 -28.51
N ASP A 90 6.26 -7.15 -28.88
CA ASP A 90 5.70 -5.80 -29.00
C ASP A 90 4.76 -5.76 -30.20
N LYS A 91 3.49 -6.09 -29.93
CA LYS A 91 2.40 -5.56 -30.74
C LYS A 91 2.05 -4.19 -30.20
N THR A 92 2.60 -3.19 -30.87
CA THR A 92 2.08 -1.82 -30.95
C THR A 92 0.55 -1.86 -31.11
N GLY A 93 -0.19 -1.38 -30.11
CA GLY A 93 -1.65 -1.39 -30.13
C GLY A 93 -2.26 -0.52 -29.04
N SER A 94 -2.66 0.70 -29.43
CA SER A 94 -3.50 1.66 -28.69
C SER A 94 -2.91 2.28 -27.42
N SER A 95 -2.69 3.60 -27.49
CA SER A 95 -2.51 4.51 -26.35
C SER A 95 -3.82 4.63 -25.54
N GLY A 96 -4.26 3.54 -24.92
CA GLY A 96 -5.42 3.47 -24.03
C GLY A 96 -4.99 3.01 -22.63
N ALA A 97 -5.65 3.55 -21.60
CA ALA A 97 -5.46 3.08 -20.22
C ALA A 97 -5.69 1.56 -20.13
N LEU A 98 -4.73 0.83 -19.55
CA LEU A 98 -4.85 -0.62 -19.35
C LEU A 98 -6.12 -0.95 -18.57
N HIS A 99 -6.78 -2.05 -18.93
CA HIS A 99 -7.83 -2.67 -18.11
C HIS A 99 -7.25 -3.83 -17.34
N ILE A 100 -7.34 -3.77 -16.01
CA ILE A 100 -6.83 -4.79 -15.10
C ILE A 100 -8.00 -5.40 -14.34
N ALA A 101 -8.18 -6.71 -14.47
CA ALA A 101 -9.12 -7.46 -13.66
C ALA A 101 -8.41 -7.99 -12.40
N VAL A 102 -9.05 -7.81 -11.24
CA VAL A 102 -8.57 -8.31 -9.95
C VAL A 102 -9.66 -9.21 -9.35
N ILE A 103 -9.32 -10.47 -9.04
CA ILE A 103 -10.26 -11.41 -8.42
C ILE A 103 -9.98 -11.47 -6.91
N GLY A 104 -11.00 -11.14 -6.12
CA GLY A 104 -10.97 -11.00 -4.67
C GLY A 104 -10.86 -9.54 -4.21
N SER A 105 -11.11 -9.32 -2.93
CA SER A 105 -11.04 -8.00 -2.26
C SER A 105 -10.15 -7.98 -1.01
N GLY A 106 -9.36 -9.02 -0.79
CA GLY A 106 -8.42 -9.10 0.34
C GLY A 106 -7.23 -8.14 0.21
N GLY A 107 -6.30 -8.20 1.17
CA GLY A 107 -5.15 -7.27 1.22
C GLY A 107 -4.32 -7.23 -0.07
N ALA A 108 -4.05 -8.39 -0.69
CA ALA A 108 -3.32 -8.46 -1.95
C ALA A 108 -4.10 -7.79 -3.12
N ALA A 109 -5.40 -8.07 -3.21
CA ALA A 109 -6.26 -7.53 -4.24
C ALA A 109 -6.42 -6.01 -4.13
N MET A 110 -6.65 -5.49 -2.92
CA MET A 110 -6.71 -4.05 -2.67
C MET A 110 -5.40 -3.36 -3.03
N ALA A 111 -4.27 -3.89 -2.59
CA ALA A 111 -2.96 -3.32 -2.92
C ALA A 111 -2.73 -3.29 -4.43
N ALA A 112 -3.06 -4.37 -5.14
CA ALA A 112 -2.94 -4.45 -6.59
C ALA A 112 -3.87 -3.45 -7.31
N ALA A 113 -5.15 -3.39 -6.91
CA ALA A 113 -6.14 -2.50 -7.51
C ALA A 113 -5.78 -1.02 -7.35
N LEU A 114 -5.41 -0.60 -6.14
CA LEU A 114 -5.02 0.79 -5.88
C LEU A 114 -3.74 1.15 -6.63
N LYS A 115 -2.74 0.27 -6.61
CA LYS A 115 -1.49 0.49 -7.35
C LYS A 115 -1.73 0.57 -8.86
N ALA A 116 -2.61 -0.27 -9.40
CA ALA A 116 -2.99 -0.22 -10.81
C ALA A 116 -3.61 1.13 -11.19
N VAL A 117 -4.55 1.63 -10.38
CA VAL A 117 -5.16 2.96 -10.60
C VAL A 117 -4.14 4.09 -10.51
N GLU A 118 -3.22 4.05 -9.53
CA GLU A 118 -2.13 5.02 -9.43
C GLU A 118 -1.22 5.05 -10.67
N GLN A 119 -1.13 3.93 -11.40
CA GLN A 119 -0.37 3.83 -12.66
C GLN A 119 -1.24 4.15 -13.89
N GLY A 120 -2.46 4.66 -13.70
CA GLY A 120 -3.34 5.10 -14.78
C GLY A 120 -4.19 3.99 -15.41
N ALA A 121 -4.25 2.79 -14.81
CA ALA A 121 -5.13 1.73 -15.29
C ALA A 121 -6.58 1.92 -14.79
N ARG A 122 -7.53 1.37 -15.54
CA ARG A 122 -8.89 1.10 -15.05
C ARG A 122 -8.93 -0.30 -14.47
N VAL A 123 -9.65 -0.47 -13.37
CA VAL A 123 -9.71 -1.75 -12.65
C VAL A 123 -11.14 -2.26 -12.59
N THR A 124 -11.31 -3.56 -12.84
CA THR A 124 -12.52 -4.30 -12.46
C THR A 124 -12.15 -5.27 -11.35
N LEU A 125 -12.67 -5.03 -10.15
CA LEU A 125 -12.45 -5.89 -8.97
C LEU A 125 -13.69 -6.78 -8.78
N ILE A 126 -13.50 -8.08 -8.67
CA ILE A 126 -14.60 -9.04 -8.53
C ILE A 126 -14.51 -9.74 -7.18
N GLU A 127 -15.53 -9.59 -6.34
CA GLU A 127 -15.61 -10.24 -5.03
C GLU A 127 -16.90 -11.04 -4.90
N ARG A 128 -16.79 -12.29 -4.43
CA ARG A 128 -17.94 -13.19 -4.29
C ARG A 128 -18.67 -13.05 -2.96
N GLY A 129 -17.97 -12.62 -1.91
CA GLY A 129 -18.52 -12.52 -0.56
C GLY A 129 -18.38 -11.13 0.03
N THR A 130 -18.09 -11.08 1.34
CA THR A 130 -17.86 -9.83 2.06
C THR A 130 -16.57 -9.15 1.61
N ILE A 131 -16.65 -7.86 1.29
CA ILE A 131 -15.51 -7.04 0.90
C ILE A 131 -14.42 -7.04 2.00
N GLY A 132 -13.16 -7.04 1.59
CA GLY A 132 -11.99 -7.02 2.46
C GLY A 132 -11.39 -8.39 2.76
N GLY A 133 -12.07 -9.47 2.34
CA GLY A 133 -11.55 -10.83 2.44
C GLY A 133 -11.21 -11.24 3.87
N THR A 134 -10.15 -12.03 4.03
CA THR A 134 -9.83 -12.70 5.31
C THR A 134 -9.35 -11.75 6.40
N CYS A 135 -8.41 -10.86 6.09
CA CYS A 135 -7.64 -10.14 7.11
C CYS A 135 -8.53 -9.31 8.05
N VAL A 136 -9.47 -8.55 7.48
CA VAL A 136 -10.37 -7.69 8.24
C VAL A 136 -11.57 -8.45 8.81
N ASN A 137 -12.17 -9.39 8.07
CA ASN A 137 -13.44 -10.00 8.48
C ASN A 137 -13.28 -11.19 9.43
N VAL A 138 -12.34 -12.10 9.14
CA VAL A 138 -12.30 -13.44 9.79
C VAL A 138 -10.87 -13.90 10.11
N GLY A 139 -9.92 -12.97 10.13
CA GLY A 139 -8.49 -13.26 10.25
C GLY A 139 -7.82 -12.39 11.28
N CYS A 140 -6.88 -11.58 10.83
CA CYS A 140 -5.99 -10.81 11.70
C CYS A 140 -6.76 -9.87 12.63
N VAL A 141 -7.63 -9.02 12.11
CA VAL A 141 -8.33 -8.01 12.93
C VAL A 141 -9.11 -8.67 14.08
N PRO A 142 -10.07 -9.59 13.85
CA PRO A 142 -10.82 -10.21 14.94
C PRO A 142 -9.94 -11.03 15.88
N SER A 143 -8.95 -11.77 15.36
CA SER A 143 -8.08 -12.59 16.22
C SER A 143 -7.22 -11.75 17.16
N LYS A 144 -6.64 -10.63 16.70
CA LYS A 144 -5.78 -9.78 17.55
C LYS A 144 -6.60 -9.00 18.58
N ILE A 145 -7.84 -8.61 18.24
CA ILE A 145 -8.78 -8.04 19.23
C ILE A 145 -9.07 -9.05 20.34
N MET A 146 -9.41 -10.30 19.97
CA MET A 146 -9.72 -11.34 20.95
C MET A 146 -8.50 -11.73 21.81
N ILE A 147 -7.31 -11.84 21.21
CA ILE A 147 -6.06 -12.10 21.93
C ILE A 147 -5.79 -10.97 22.94
N ARG A 148 -6.05 -9.71 22.57
CA ARG A 148 -5.88 -8.59 23.51
C ARG A 148 -6.88 -8.66 24.67
N ALA A 149 -8.14 -9.02 24.41
CA ALA A 149 -9.13 -9.25 25.47
C ALA A 149 -8.70 -10.40 26.40
N ALA A 150 -8.20 -11.50 25.84
CA ALA A 150 -7.66 -12.62 26.60
C ALA A 150 -6.45 -12.22 27.46
N HIS A 151 -5.55 -11.40 26.91
CA HIS A 151 -4.39 -10.88 27.64
C HIS A 151 -4.82 -10.00 28.83
N ILE A 152 -5.85 -9.17 28.68
CA ILE A 152 -6.41 -8.38 29.80
C ILE A 152 -7.02 -9.30 30.86
N ALA A 153 -7.79 -10.32 30.45
CA ALA A 153 -8.38 -11.27 31.38
C ALA A 153 -7.31 -12.06 32.16
N HIS A 154 -6.22 -12.43 31.48
CA HIS A 154 -5.07 -13.09 32.09
C HIS A 154 -4.37 -12.19 33.11
N LEU A 155 -4.03 -10.94 32.75
CA LEU A 155 -3.36 -10.01 33.68
C LEU A 155 -4.22 -9.56 34.86
N ARG A 156 -5.55 -9.66 34.77
CA ARG A 156 -6.44 -9.46 35.92
C ARG A 156 -6.41 -10.65 36.89
N ARG A 157 -6.14 -11.85 36.37
CA ARG A 157 -6.09 -13.09 37.13
C ARG A 157 -4.74 -13.30 37.81
N GLU A 158 -3.66 -12.90 37.16
CA GLU A 158 -2.32 -13.12 37.65
C GLU A 158 -1.34 -12.09 37.10
N SER A 159 -0.36 -11.75 37.93
CA SER A 159 0.78 -10.93 37.53
C SER A 159 2.02 -11.27 38.38
N PRO A 160 3.23 -10.95 37.89
CA PRO A 160 4.43 -11.03 38.74
C PRO A 160 4.40 -10.13 39.99
N PHE A 161 3.39 -9.25 40.10
CA PHE A 161 3.25 -8.27 41.18
C PHE A 161 2.14 -8.62 42.17
N ASP A 162 1.63 -9.85 42.17
CA ASP A 162 0.48 -10.25 43.00
C ASP A 162 0.76 -10.15 44.52
N GLY A 163 2.04 -10.11 44.92
CA GLY A 163 2.44 -9.82 46.29
C GLY A 163 2.13 -8.38 46.75
N GLY A 164 1.97 -7.44 45.82
CA GLY A 164 1.64 -6.03 46.10
C GLY A 164 0.36 -5.54 45.42
N ILE A 165 -0.25 -6.33 44.53
CA ILE A 165 -1.45 -5.97 43.78
C ILE A 165 -2.39 -7.17 43.81
N ALA A 166 -3.51 -7.08 44.54
CA ALA A 166 -4.46 -8.18 44.62
C ALA A 166 -5.07 -8.50 43.25
N ALA A 167 -4.97 -9.75 42.82
CA ALA A 167 -5.63 -10.25 41.62
C ALA A 167 -7.10 -10.57 41.88
N THR A 168 -7.92 -10.58 40.83
CA THR A 168 -9.33 -11.00 40.91
C THR A 168 -9.74 -11.66 39.59
N THR A 169 -10.34 -12.84 39.68
CA THR A 169 -10.87 -13.52 38.48
C THR A 169 -11.98 -12.68 37.85
N PRO A 170 -11.80 -12.18 36.61
CA PRO A 170 -12.81 -11.33 36.00
C PRO A 170 -13.96 -12.17 35.42
N THR A 171 -15.19 -11.69 35.60
CA THR A 171 -16.35 -12.20 34.85
C THR A 171 -16.18 -11.86 33.36
N ILE A 172 -16.33 -12.86 32.49
CA ILE A 172 -16.17 -12.70 31.04
C ILE A 172 -17.53 -12.64 30.35
N GLN A 173 -17.91 -11.45 29.90
CA GLN A 173 -19.10 -11.23 29.08
C GLN A 173 -18.78 -11.42 27.60
N ARG A 174 -18.73 -12.69 27.13
CA ARG A 174 -18.30 -13.02 25.76
C ARG A 174 -19.12 -12.32 24.68
N THR A 175 -20.43 -12.15 24.90
CA THR A 175 -21.33 -11.45 23.98
C THR A 175 -20.93 -9.99 23.78
N ALA A 176 -20.59 -9.29 24.88
CA ALA A 176 -20.13 -7.90 24.81
C ALA A 176 -18.77 -7.79 24.09
N LEU A 177 -17.84 -8.73 24.35
CA LEU A 177 -16.56 -8.79 23.65
C LEU A 177 -16.73 -9.06 22.15
N LEU A 178 -17.69 -9.91 21.78
CA LEU A 178 -18.00 -10.19 20.37
C LEU A 178 -18.57 -8.95 19.68
N ALA A 179 -19.51 -8.26 20.33
CA ALA A 179 -20.09 -7.03 19.78
C ALA A 179 -19.02 -5.94 19.57
N GLN A 180 -18.11 -5.74 20.54
CA GLN A 180 -17.00 -4.81 20.40
C GLN A 180 -16.05 -5.21 19.26
N GLN A 181 -15.71 -6.50 19.16
CA GLN A 181 -14.88 -7.02 18.07
C GLN A 181 -15.52 -6.78 16.71
N GLN A 182 -16.81 -7.12 16.56
CA GLN A 182 -17.52 -7.01 15.30
C GLN A 182 -17.67 -5.56 14.86
N ALA A 183 -17.99 -4.65 15.79
CA ALA A 183 -18.05 -3.22 15.50
C ALA A 183 -16.73 -2.68 14.92
N ARG A 184 -15.57 -3.12 15.45
CA ARG A 184 -14.26 -2.72 14.90
C ARG A 184 -13.94 -3.38 13.56
N VAL A 185 -14.40 -4.60 13.33
CA VAL A 185 -14.31 -5.26 12.02
C VAL A 185 -15.10 -4.47 10.97
N ASP A 186 -16.34 -4.12 11.29
CA ASP A 186 -17.24 -3.41 10.38
C ASP A 186 -16.73 -1.98 10.10
N GLU A 187 -16.30 -1.26 11.13
CA GLU A 187 -15.67 0.07 11.00
C GLU A 187 -14.46 0.04 10.05
N LEU A 188 -13.56 -0.93 10.24
CA LEU A 188 -12.35 -1.05 9.43
C LEU A 188 -12.65 -1.52 8.01
N ARG A 189 -13.60 -2.43 7.82
CA ARG A 189 -14.03 -2.86 6.48
C ARG A 189 -14.57 -1.67 5.70
N HIS A 190 -15.47 -0.90 6.30
CA HIS A 190 -16.03 0.28 5.66
C HIS A 190 -14.96 1.32 5.33
N ALA A 191 -14.15 1.71 6.31
CA ALA A 191 -13.18 2.80 6.14
C ALA A 191 -11.98 2.45 5.25
N LYS A 192 -11.55 1.18 5.22
CA LYS A 192 -10.30 0.77 4.53
C LYS A 192 -10.52 -0.09 3.29
N TYR A 193 -11.76 -0.46 2.99
CA TYR A 193 -12.09 -1.26 1.82
C TYR A 193 -13.27 -0.66 1.07
N GLU A 194 -14.48 -0.72 1.63
CA GLU A 194 -15.71 -0.34 0.91
C GLU A 194 -15.68 1.14 0.47
N GLY A 195 -15.46 2.07 1.40
CA GLY A 195 -15.41 3.50 1.07
C GLY A 195 -14.24 3.90 0.17
N ILE A 196 -13.13 3.16 0.19
CA ILE A 196 -12.00 3.40 -0.73
C ILE A 196 -12.37 2.96 -2.15
N LEU A 197 -13.03 1.82 -2.30
CA LEU A 197 -13.47 1.30 -3.59
C LEU A 197 -14.58 2.18 -4.19
N GLU A 198 -15.59 2.53 -3.39
CA GLU A 198 -16.71 3.39 -3.79
C GLU A 198 -16.25 4.80 -4.17
N GLY A 199 -15.26 5.34 -3.44
CA GLY A 199 -14.71 6.67 -3.69
C GLY A 199 -13.80 6.77 -4.92
N ASN A 200 -13.53 5.67 -5.63
CA ASN A 200 -12.58 5.64 -6.74
C ASN A 200 -13.26 5.34 -8.09
N PRO A 201 -13.49 6.35 -8.96
CA PRO A 201 -14.22 6.17 -10.22
C PRO A 201 -13.46 5.33 -11.27
N ALA A 202 -12.17 5.06 -11.07
CA ALA A 202 -11.39 4.18 -11.94
C ALA A 202 -11.56 2.69 -11.58
N ILE A 203 -12.22 2.36 -10.46
CA ILE A 203 -12.48 1.00 -10.01
C ILE A 203 -13.96 0.70 -10.19
N THR A 204 -14.27 -0.41 -10.84
CA THR A 204 -15.61 -1.00 -10.88
C THR A 204 -15.61 -2.28 -10.05
N VAL A 205 -16.48 -2.36 -9.05
CA VAL A 205 -16.64 -3.57 -8.24
C VAL A 205 -17.79 -4.40 -8.80
N LEU A 206 -17.55 -5.70 -9.01
CA LEU A 206 -18.58 -6.68 -9.35
C LEU A 206 -18.74 -7.66 -8.20
N HIS A 207 -19.98 -7.86 -7.76
CA HIS A 207 -20.31 -8.85 -6.73
C HIS A 207 -20.67 -10.18 -7.40
N GLY A 208 -19.74 -11.13 -7.38
CA GLY A 208 -19.89 -12.40 -8.08
C GLY A 208 -18.66 -13.30 -8.00
N SER A 209 -18.81 -14.53 -8.48
CA SER A 209 -17.72 -15.50 -8.57
C SER A 209 -17.12 -15.47 -9.98
N ALA A 210 -15.85 -15.10 -10.09
CA ALA A 210 -15.11 -15.08 -11.35
C ALA A 210 -14.46 -16.43 -11.67
N ARG A 211 -14.40 -16.79 -12.95
CA ARG A 211 -13.57 -17.86 -13.51
C ARG A 211 -12.92 -17.40 -14.81
N PHE A 212 -11.80 -18.00 -15.19
CA PHE A 212 -11.20 -17.74 -16.51
C PHE A 212 -12.05 -18.36 -17.61
N LYS A 213 -12.35 -17.57 -18.66
CA LYS A 213 -12.84 -18.09 -19.94
C LYS A 213 -11.67 -18.43 -20.84
N ASP A 214 -10.69 -17.54 -20.88
CA ASP A 214 -9.44 -17.65 -21.60
C ASP A 214 -8.37 -16.75 -20.94
N ASN A 215 -7.25 -16.51 -21.62
CA ASN A 215 -6.11 -15.75 -21.12
C ASN A 215 -6.34 -14.23 -21.04
N ARG A 216 -7.46 -13.71 -21.56
CA ARG A 216 -7.79 -12.28 -21.57
C ARG A 216 -9.21 -11.97 -21.08
N ASN A 217 -10.04 -12.98 -20.86
CA ASN A 217 -11.42 -12.82 -20.47
C ASN A 217 -11.78 -13.65 -19.23
N LEU A 218 -12.55 -13.01 -18.34
CA LEU A 218 -13.19 -13.66 -17.20
C LEU A 218 -14.67 -13.80 -17.48
N ILE A 219 -15.29 -14.79 -16.83
CA ILE A 219 -16.72 -14.89 -16.69
C ILE A 219 -17.04 -14.70 -15.21
N VAL A 220 -18.00 -13.83 -14.91
CA VAL A 220 -18.47 -13.53 -13.56
C VAL A 220 -19.92 -13.98 -13.42
N GLN A 221 -20.16 -14.95 -12.55
CA GLN A 221 -21.51 -15.28 -12.12
C GLN A 221 -21.91 -14.31 -11.01
N LEU A 222 -22.86 -13.41 -11.30
CA LEU A 222 -23.22 -12.33 -10.39
C LEU A 222 -24.09 -12.84 -9.23
N ASN A 223 -23.94 -12.21 -8.06
CA ASN A 223 -24.65 -12.61 -6.84
C ASN A 223 -26.17 -12.32 -6.91
N ASP A 224 -26.58 -11.29 -7.65
CA ASP A 224 -27.98 -10.95 -7.94
C ASP A 224 -28.57 -11.76 -9.12
N GLY A 225 -27.77 -12.65 -9.69
CA GLY A 225 -28.15 -13.52 -10.81
C GLY A 225 -27.62 -13.01 -12.16
N GLY A 226 -27.45 -13.95 -13.09
CA GLY A 226 -26.89 -13.67 -14.41
C GLY A 226 -25.38 -13.88 -14.51
N GLU A 227 -24.87 -13.65 -15.72
CA GLU A 227 -23.47 -13.86 -16.08
C GLU A 227 -22.95 -12.62 -16.83
N ARG A 228 -21.72 -12.19 -16.54
CA ARG A 228 -21.04 -11.07 -17.20
C ARG A 228 -19.63 -11.43 -17.63
#